data_AF-A0A7S4V1K5-F1
#
_entry.id   AF-A0A7S4V1K5-F1
#
_cell.length_a   1.000
_cell.length_b   1.000
_cell.length_c   1.000
_cell.angle_alpha   90.00
_cell.angle_beta   90.00
_cell.angle_gamma   90.00
#
_symmetry.space_group_name_H-M   'P 1'
#
loop_
_entity.id
_entity.type
_entity.pdbx_description
1 polymer ?
#
loop_
_entity_poly.entity_id
_entity_poly.type
_entity_poly.pdbx_seq_one_letter_code
_entity_poly.pdbx_strand_id
1 'polypeptide(L)'
;MAQLATLPCCGEMIDRSFFFPHEPLRGRPLCPMCREPLSRRLFQVTAGATRGRARAAVRDRSQSRPRQLSNEVREEEEEQEEEDRSPSRSPSPAPRSLEDEKAEADREEAERIAAVAQLLQHADASHAEGALYALVVAVTAGRAELVARVGSIEHTAAALRAHKEVGAVQHYGCQLLWRLMDGASEAVHERSLTVARVGGGELAAVAVREHAQNAAVQAEGCLLLMQIMRLTAGNERAAQAALQELVGALTSEEGPNERCSDKRSRVELVAQRIEEAGGAKLAKAIMRLHAENAGVQLVGCTFLLSIIQCAEELSQTKRRASVASGDGLQLTAAAMRTHRARASVQTACCNLLVELASGSEQDKASLARVGCIELVMVTVTAHAEDADLLSSSCSLLRLLTSGNDRRTTLVARGGCIDLVISALRAHAKHAGVQSAGCALLMNLAVKNKGRCDEITQKGGMQIAAMAIRSYTGNGPVQEAAGMLVATLQSGGTPTGGWAQAQEKPAWMSGPREVRTSTFYDTRDDGRLLL
;
A
#
# COMPACT_ATOMS: atom_id res chain seq x y z
N MET A 1 -14.88 9.94 34.45
CA MET A 1 -15.33 10.75 33.30
C MET A 1 -14.77 12.17 33.31
N ALA A 2 -14.83 12.97 34.39
CA ALA A 2 -14.25 14.33 34.38
C ALA A 2 -12.72 14.46 34.60
N GLN A 3 -11.98 13.37 34.88
CA GLN A 3 -10.50 13.40 35.06
C GLN A 3 -9.69 12.89 33.87
N LEU A 4 -10.34 12.45 32.78
CA LEU A 4 -9.66 12.05 31.54
C LEU A 4 -9.52 13.21 30.53
N ALA A 5 -10.09 14.39 30.83
CA ALA A 5 -10.15 15.51 29.91
C ALA A 5 -8.99 16.52 30.02
N THR A 6 -7.94 16.26 30.83
CA THR A 6 -6.89 17.27 31.10
C THR A 6 -5.45 16.73 31.11
N LEU A 7 -5.08 15.83 30.19
CA LEU A 7 -3.67 15.48 29.97
C LEU A 7 -3.25 15.79 28.52
N PRO A 8 -2.67 16.98 28.26
CA PRO A 8 -2.09 17.33 26.98
C PRO A 8 -0.64 16.82 26.96
N CYS A 9 -0.40 15.55 26.63
CA CYS A 9 0.96 15.01 26.39
C CYS A 9 0.93 13.53 25.97
N CYS A 10 0.32 13.18 24.83
CA CYS A 10 0.44 11.84 24.23
C CYS A 10 0.38 11.88 22.68
N GLY A 11 0.75 13.00 22.06
CA GLY A 11 0.79 13.14 20.60
C GLY A 11 2.12 12.69 19.95
N GLU A 12 3.20 12.53 20.72
CA GLU A 12 4.57 12.39 20.16
C GLU A 12 5.29 11.08 20.52
N MET A 13 4.66 10.14 21.24
CA MET A 13 5.31 8.88 21.64
C MET A 13 4.91 7.65 20.81
N ILE A 14 4.10 7.83 19.76
CA ILE A 14 3.68 6.73 18.87
C ILE A 14 4.73 6.45 17.76
N ASP A 15 5.72 7.32 17.58
CA ASP A 15 6.52 7.33 16.34
C ASP A 15 7.91 6.64 16.43
N ARG A 16 8.22 5.88 17.49
CA ARG A 16 9.58 5.29 17.66
C ARG A 16 9.67 3.80 17.96
N SER A 17 8.56 3.05 17.91
CA SER A 17 8.59 1.58 18.10
C SER A 17 8.57 0.78 16.79
N PHE A 18 8.68 1.43 15.63
CA PHE A 18 8.46 0.83 14.32
C PHE A 18 9.71 0.28 13.59
N PHE A 19 10.90 0.29 14.20
CA PHE A 19 12.12 -0.22 13.56
C PHE A 19 12.80 -1.30 14.42
N PHE A 20 13.08 -2.45 13.81
CA PHE A 20 13.82 -3.64 14.28
C PHE A 20 13.04 -4.76 15.00
N PRO A 21 12.69 -5.85 14.29
CA PRO A 21 12.48 -7.15 14.91
C PRO A 21 13.80 -7.93 14.87
N HIS A 22 14.45 -8.07 16.04
CA HIS A 22 15.41 -9.13 16.45
C HIS A 22 16.54 -8.57 17.34
N GLU A 23 16.31 -8.46 18.65
CA GLU A 23 17.33 -8.71 19.69
C GLU A 23 16.68 -8.74 21.10
N PRO A 24 17.13 -9.59 22.04
CA PRO A 24 16.55 -9.67 23.38
C PRO A 24 17.27 -8.72 24.36
N LEU A 25 16.65 -7.61 24.72
CA LEU A 25 17.25 -6.64 25.66
C LEU A 25 16.84 -6.92 27.13
N ARG A 26 17.75 -7.59 27.86
CA ARG A 26 17.86 -7.48 29.31
C ARG A 26 18.55 -6.16 29.66
N GLY A 27 17.90 -5.32 30.48
CA GLY A 27 18.60 -4.37 31.39
C GLY A 27 18.50 -2.86 31.15
N ARG A 28 17.36 -2.24 31.52
CA ARG A 28 17.15 -0.88 32.17
C ARG A 28 17.62 0.41 31.43
N PRO A 29 17.09 1.64 31.75
CA PRO A 29 16.44 2.11 32.99
C PRO A 29 14.98 2.62 32.87
N LEU A 30 14.32 2.74 34.03
CA LEU A 30 12.90 3.07 34.23
C LEU A 30 12.69 4.58 34.44
N CYS A 31 11.56 5.10 33.97
CA CYS A 31 11.03 6.43 34.31
C CYS A 31 10.73 6.53 35.84
N PRO A 32 11.04 7.63 36.55
CA PRO A 32 11.02 7.65 38.02
C PRO A 32 9.63 7.70 38.66
N MET A 33 8.54 7.88 37.89
CA MET A 33 7.22 8.21 38.46
C MET A 33 6.13 7.14 38.24
N CYS A 34 6.42 6.04 37.53
CA CYS A 34 5.40 5.07 37.14
C CYS A 34 5.92 3.62 37.27
N ARG A 35 6.06 3.09 38.49
CA ARG A 35 6.25 1.64 38.68
C ARG A 35 4.89 0.93 38.70
N GLU A 36 4.24 0.79 37.55
CA GLU A 36 3.21 -0.24 37.26
C GLU A 36 2.76 -0.18 35.77
N PRO A 37 2.48 -1.31 35.11
CA PRO A 37 2.01 -1.33 33.73
C PRO A 37 0.53 -0.90 33.59
N LEU A 38 0.25 -0.04 32.59
CA LEU A 38 -1.05 0.56 32.23
C LEU A 38 -2.17 -0.46 31.91
N SER A 39 -1.87 -1.75 31.75
CA SER A 39 -2.86 -2.81 31.50
C SER A 39 -3.82 -3.05 32.68
N ARG A 40 -3.46 -2.64 33.90
CA ARG A 40 -4.31 -2.82 35.09
C ARG A 40 -5.37 -1.74 35.32
N ARG A 41 -5.21 -0.53 34.75
CA ARG A 41 -6.15 0.58 35.04
C ARG A 41 -7.42 0.57 34.18
N LEU A 42 -7.37 0.03 32.96
CA LEU A 42 -8.57 -0.17 32.14
C LEU A 42 -9.45 -1.31 32.67
N PHE A 43 -8.86 -2.31 33.33
CA PHE A 43 -9.59 -3.47 33.88
C PHE A 43 -10.35 -3.19 35.21
N GLN A 44 -10.03 -2.10 35.92
CA GLN A 44 -10.75 -1.77 37.17
C GLN A 44 -12.02 -0.94 36.95
N VAL A 45 -12.16 -0.27 35.80
CA VAL A 45 -13.34 0.58 35.54
C VAL A 45 -14.56 -0.25 35.11
N THR A 46 -14.36 -1.42 34.49
CA THR A 46 -15.46 -2.34 34.11
C THR A 46 -15.90 -3.25 35.26
N ALA A 47 -15.05 -3.51 36.25
CA ALA A 47 -15.40 -4.29 37.45
C ALA A 47 -16.24 -3.50 38.49
N GLY A 48 -16.37 -2.18 38.32
CA GLY A 48 -17.10 -1.31 39.25
C GLY A 48 -18.63 -1.29 39.09
N ALA A 49 -19.17 -1.91 38.04
CA ALA A 49 -20.61 -1.82 37.71
C ALA A 49 -21.47 -3.00 38.20
N THR A 50 -20.89 -4.05 38.81
CA THR A 50 -21.65 -5.23 39.28
C THR A 50 -21.65 -5.45 40.80
N ARG A 51 -21.05 -4.55 41.59
CA ARG A 51 -21.11 -4.60 43.07
C ARG A 51 -21.82 -3.39 43.65
N GLY A 52 -23.11 -3.31 43.39
CA GLY A 52 -23.99 -2.28 43.93
C GLY A 52 -25.33 -2.85 44.41
N ARG A 53 -25.31 -3.85 45.32
CA ARG A 53 -26.44 -4.22 46.20
C ARG A 53 -26.03 -5.35 47.17
N ALA A 54 -25.44 -4.96 48.31
CA ALA A 54 -25.47 -5.64 49.62
C ALA A 54 -24.59 -4.80 50.56
N ARG A 55 -25.13 -3.73 51.17
CA ARG A 55 -25.44 -3.66 52.62
C ARG A 55 -24.34 -4.30 53.48
N ALA A 56 -23.53 -3.57 54.25
CA ALA A 56 -23.79 -2.56 55.29
C ALA A 56 -23.30 -3.14 56.64
N ALA A 57 -22.74 -2.25 57.47
CA ALA A 57 -22.20 -2.47 58.82
C ALA A 57 -20.83 -3.18 58.81
N VAL A 58 -19.74 -2.66 59.40
CA VAL A 58 -19.57 -1.86 60.61
C VAL A 58 -18.28 -1.02 60.46
N ARG A 59 -18.39 0.29 60.75
CA ARG A 59 -17.30 1.23 61.13
C ARG A 59 -16.62 0.68 62.40
N ASP A 60 -15.35 0.83 62.71
CA ASP A 60 -14.53 2.03 62.72
C ASP A 60 -13.15 1.63 63.27
N ARG A 61 -12.11 2.41 62.93
CA ARG A 61 -10.89 2.71 63.73
C ARG A 61 -10.00 1.56 64.22
N SER A 62 -8.68 1.67 64.29
CA SER A 62 -7.68 2.68 63.91
C SER A 62 -6.31 2.12 64.36
N GLN A 63 -5.30 2.31 63.52
CA GLN A 63 -3.94 2.73 63.87
C GLN A 63 -3.09 1.93 64.90
N SER A 64 -1.98 1.41 64.37
CA SER A 64 -0.57 1.66 64.79
C SER A 64 0.01 1.09 66.11
N ARG A 65 0.91 0.10 65.90
CA ARG A 65 2.34 0.05 66.34
C ARG A 65 2.67 -0.29 67.83
N PRO A 66 3.94 -0.60 68.22
CA PRO A 66 4.41 -1.97 68.51
C PRO A 66 5.13 -2.16 69.89
N ARG A 67 5.65 -3.40 70.13
CA ARG A 67 6.70 -3.85 71.08
C ARG A 67 6.34 -4.07 72.57
N GLN A 68 6.70 -5.27 73.07
CA GLN A 68 7.50 -5.62 74.27
C GLN A 68 7.17 -7.08 74.66
N LEU A 69 8.07 -8.07 74.51
CA LEU A 69 9.09 -8.53 75.47
C LEU A 69 8.64 -8.47 76.94
N SER A 70 8.30 -9.63 77.53
CA SER A 70 9.14 -10.31 78.55
C SER A 70 8.38 -11.46 79.24
N ASN A 71 9.04 -12.63 79.28
CA ASN A 71 9.16 -13.63 80.34
C ASN A 71 8.04 -13.85 81.37
N GLU A 72 7.67 -15.11 81.58
CA GLU A 72 7.94 -15.94 82.79
C GLU A 72 7.24 -17.32 82.60
N VAL A 73 7.95 -18.47 82.59
CA VAL A 73 8.32 -19.34 83.74
C VAL A 73 7.04 -19.97 84.36
N ARG A 74 6.86 -21.26 84.68
CA ARG A 74 7.57 -22.56 84.67
C ARG A 74 6.45 -23.61 84.92
N GLU A 75 6.71 -24.87 84.55
CA GLU A 75 6.18 -26.11 85.18
C GLU A 75 4.67 -26.41 84.93
N GLU A 76 4.21 -27.63 84.62
CA GLU A 76 4.65 -28.98 85.01
C GLU A 76 4.41 -29.99 83.86
N GLU A 77 5.19 -31.07 83.89
CA GLU A 77 5.10 -32.26 83.03
C GLU A 77 4.01 -33.25 83.52
N GLU A 78 3.73 -34.24 82.66
CA GLU A 78 3.11 -35.55 82.94
C GLU A 78 1.58 -35.63 83.11
N GLU A 79 0.88 -36.01 82.04
CA GLU A 79 0.19 -37.31 81.99
C GLU A 79 -0.15 -37.70 80.54
N GLN A 80 0.37 -38.85 80.14
CA GLN A 80 0.15 -39.52 78.86
C GLN A 80 -1.11 -40.41 78.94
N GLU A 81 -1.72 -40.55 77.77
CA GLU A 81 -2.52 -41.70 77.30
C GLU A 81 -4.02 -41.80 77.66
N GLU A 82 -4.77 -42.06 76.57
CA GLU A 82 -6.04 -42.79 76.50
C GLU A 82 -7.36 -41.98 76.47
N GLU A 83 -7.82 -41.61 75.25
CA GLU A 83 -9.06 -42.17 74.71
C GLU A 83 -9.37 -41.68 73.28
N ASP A 84 -9.38 -42.64 72.36
CA ASP A 84 -10.00 -42.60 71.04
C ASP A 84 -11.46 -42.13 71.09
N ARG A 85 -11.83 -41.14 70.25
CA ARG A 85 -12.93 -41.23 69.25
C ARG A 85 -13.23 -39.86 68.63
N SER A 86 -13.12 -39.80 67.30
CA SER A 86 -13.46 -38.68 66.44
C SER A 86 -14.96 -38.32 66.46
N PRO A 87 -15.31 -37.09 66.03
CA PRO A 87 -16.35 -36.97 65.01
C PRO A 87 -15.82 -36.27 63.75
N SER A 88 -16.10 -36.92 62.63
CA SER A 88 -15.90 -36.53 61.23
C SER A 88 -15.80 -35.02 60.95
N ARG A 89 -14.61 -34.56 60.56
CA ARG A 89 -14.46 -33.39 59.68
C ARG A 89 -14.71 -33.87 58.24
N SER A 90 -15.72 -33.29 57.61
CA SER A 90 -15.91 -33.31 56.15
C SER A 90 -14.58 -32.98 55.44
N PRO A 91 -14.23 -33.67 54.34
CA PRO A 91 -12.94 -33.46 53.70
C PRO A 91 -12.91 -32.05 53.10
N SER A 92 -11.87 -31.28 53.47
CA SER A 92 -11.49 -30.06 52.74
C SER A 92 -11.31 -30.40 51.25
N PRO A 93 -11.73 -29.51 50.33
CA PRO A 93 -11.53 -29.75 48.90
C PRO A 93 -10.04 -29.89 48.64
N ALA A 94 -9.66 -30.96 47.92
CA ALA A 94 -8.28 -31.22 47.53
C ALA A 94 -7.67 -29.99 46.82
N PRO A 95 -6.36 -29.71 46.99
CA PRO A 95 -5.70 -28.64 46.25
C PRO A 95 -5.90 -28.89 44.75
N ARG A 96 -6.48 -27.90 44.06
CA ARG A 96 -6.76 -27.98 42.62
C ARG A 96 -5.43 -28.18 41.87
N SER A 97 -5.44 -29.03 40.84
CA SER A 97 -4.25 -29.21 40.04
C SER A 97 -3.96 -27.90 39.27
N LEU A 98 -2.68 -27.62 39.00
CA LEU A 98 -2.28 -26.45 38.19
C LEU A 98 -2.94 -26.44 36.80
N GLU A 99 -3.35 -27.61 36.31
CA GLU A 99 -4.07 -27.79 35.05
C GLU A 99 -5.53 -27.32 35.15
N ASP A 100 -6.20 -27.58 36.28
CA ASP A 100 -7.57 -27.10 36.56
C ASP A 100 -7.62 -25.58 36.68
N GLU A 101 -6.62 -24.96 37.31
CA GLU A 101 -6.54 -23.50 37.45
C GLU A 101 -6.30 -22.81 36.10
N LYS A 102 -5.48 -23.41 35.23
CA LYS A 102 -5.25 -22.90 33.88
C LYS A 102 -6.51 -23.03 33.00
N ALA A 103 -7.20 -24.17 33.07
CA ALA A 103 -8.43 -24.40 32.31
C ALA A 103 -9.55 -23.42 32.70
N GLU A 104 -9.67 -23.10 34.00
CA GLU A 104 -10.65 -22.12 34.47
C GLU A 104 -10.30 -20.69 34.02
N ALA A 105 -9.00 -20.32 34.05
CA ALA A 105 -8.56 -19.03 33.55
C ALA A 105 -8.81 -18.87 32.04
N ASP A 106 -8.55 -19.92 31.25
CA ASP A 106 -8.83 -19.93 29.80
C ASP A 106 -10.34 -19.83 29.51
N ARG A 107 -11.18 -20.43 30.36
CA ARG A 107 -12.65 -20.32 30.28
C ARG A 107 -13.13 -18.90 30.60
N GLU A 108 -12.65 -18.31 31.68
CA GLU A 108 -13.03 -16.94 32.08
C GLU A 108 -12.61 -15.93 31.00
N GLU A 109 -11.44 -16.14 30.40
CA GLU A 109 -10.99 -15.34 29.25
C GLU A 109 -11.90 -15.51 28.02
N ALA A 110 -12.31 -16.74 27.70
CA ALA A 110 -13.23 -17.01 26.60
C ALA A 110 -14.60 -16.32 26.81
N GLU A 111 -15.13 -16.37 28.03
CA GLU A 111 -16.40 -15.70 28.40
C GLU A 111 -16.29 -14.17 28.28
N ARG A 112 -15.15 -13.59 28.67
CA ARG A 112 -14.89 -12.16 28.50
C ARG A 112 -14.83 -11.76 27.02
N ILE A 113 -14.14 -12.53 26.18
CA ILE A 113 -14.06 -12.27 24.73
C ILE A 113 -15.46 -12.40 24.09
N ALA A 114 -16.25 -13.39 24.50
CA ALA A 114 -17.63 -13.56 24.05
C ALA A 114 -18.50 -12.36 24.42
N ALA A 115 -18.39 -11.86 25.66
CA ALA A 115 -19.13 -10.67 26.10
C ALA A 115 -18.75 -9.43 25.28
N VAL A 116 -17.45 -9.23 24.98
CA VAL A 116 -17.00 -8.12 24.13
C VAL A 116 -17.53 -8.25 22.71
N ALA A 117 -17.52 -9.45 22.12
CA ALA A 117 -18.06 -9.68 20.78
C ALA A 117 -19.57 -9.41 20.71
N GLN A 118 -20.34 -9.78 21.74
CA GLN A 118 -21.77 -9.54 21.82
C GLN A 118 -22.13 -8.04 21.86
N LEU A 119 -21.28 -7.20 22.44
CA LEU A 119 -21.52 -5.74 22.47
C LEU A 119 -21.68 -5.15 21.07
N LEU A 120 -21.03 -5.71 20.05
CA LEU A 120 -21.10 -5.23 18.67
C LEU A 120 -22.51 -5.32 18.05
N GLN A 121 -23.41 -6.16 18.57
CA GLN A 121 -24.77 -6.31 18.01
C GLN A 121 -25.63 -5.07 18.17
N HIS A 122 -25.45 -4.31 19.25
CA HIS A 122 -26.30 -3.18 19.64
C HIS A 122 -25.51 -1.93 20.02
N ALA A 123 -24.20 -1.94 19.76
CA ALA A 123 -23.33 -0.83 20.10
C ALA A 123 -23.56 0.38 19.19
N ASP A 124 -23.55 1.57 19.80
CA ASP A 124 -23.25 2.81 19.10
C ASP A 124 -21.79 2.80 18.59
N ALA A 125 -21.42 3.83 17.82
CA ALA A 125 -20.11 3.91 17.19
C ALA A 125 -18.94 3.82 18.18
N SER A 126 -19.04 4.48 19.34
CA SER A 126 -17.95 4.53 20.34
C SER A 126 -17.78 3.21 21.07
N HIS A 127 -18.89 2.54 21.42
CA HIS A 127 -18.83 1.21 22.02
C HIS A 127 -18.33 0.16 21.01
N ALA A 128 -18.73 0.29 19.74
CA ALA A 128 -18.27 -0.59 18.68
C ALA A 128 -16.76 -0.46 18.44
N GLU A 129 -16.25 0.78 18.40
CA GLU A 129 -14.82 1.07 18.30
C GLU A 129 -14.03 0.40 19.44
N GLY A 130 -14.43 0.62 20.69
CA GLY A 130 -13.75 0.04 21.85
C GLY A 130 -13.77 -1.49 21.87
N ALA A 131 -14.90 -2.09 21.49
CA ALA A 131 -15.03 -3.54 21.38
C ALA A 131 -14.14 -4.11 20.26
N LEU A 132 -14.12 -3.50 19.07
CA LEU A 132 -13.25 -3.93 17.97
C LEU A 132 -11.77 -3.80 18.33
N TYR A 133 -11.36 -2.70 18.96
CA TYR A 133 -10.00 -2.53 19.45
C TYR A 133 -9.60 -3.65 20.43
N ALA A 134 -10.46 -3.95 21.40
CA ALA A 134 -10.20 -5.03 22.36
C ALA A 134 -10.07 -6.40 21.68
N LEU A 135 -10.91 -6.70 20.68
CA LEU A 135 -10.82 -7.94 19.91
C LEU A 135 -9.54 -8.00 19.06
N VAL A 136 -9.13 -6.89 18.45
CA VAL A 136 -7.84 -6.80 17.75
C VAL A 136 -6.70 -7.13 18.70
N VAL A 137 -6.68 -6.53 19.89
CA VAL A 137 -5.66 -6.81 20.92
C VAL A 137 -5.67 -8.28 21.31
N ALA A 138 -6.85 -8.89 21.47
CA ALA A 138 -6.96 -10.32 21.76
C ALA A 138 -6.34 -11.19 20.66
N VAL A 139 -6.62 -10.92 19.38
CA VAL A 139 -6.03 -11.63 18.23
C VAL A 139 -4.51 -11.47 18.21
N THR A 140 -3.99 -10.25 18.41
CA THR A 140 -2.54 -10.00 18.42
C THR A 140 -1.80 -10.73 19.54
N ALA A 141 -2.49 -11.03 20.65
CA ALA A 141 -1.95 -11.81 21.76
C ALA A 141 -2.08 -13.34 21.56
N GLY A 142 -2.40 -13.80 20.35
CA GLY A 142 -2.48 -15.22 20.01
C GLY A 142 -3.85 -15.88 20.24
N ARG A 143 -4.90 -15.11 20.58
CA ARG A 143 -6.24 -15.65 20.89
C ARG A 143 -7.18 -15.65 19.68
N ALA A 144 -6.62 -15.80 18.49
CA ALA A 144 -7.35 -15.65 17.23
C ALA A 144 -8.43 -16.72 17.00
N GLU A 145 -8.20 -17.94 17.51
CA GLU A 145 -9.19 -19.03 17.44
C GLU A 145 -10.37 -18.78 18.38
N LEU A 146 -10.09 -18.37 19.62
CA LEU A 146 -11.13 -18.02 20.60
C LEU A 146 -12.03 -16.90 20.09
N VAL A 147 -11.43 -15.83 19.54
CA VAL A 147 -12.16 -14.70 18.96
C VAL A 147 -13.09 -15.17 17.83
N ALA A 148 -12.61 -16.02 16.92
CA ALA A 148 -13.46 -16.53 15.85
C ALA A 148 -14.60 -17.45 16.33
N ARG A 149 -14.35 -18.31 17.34
CA ARG A 149 -15.36 -19.25 17.86
C ARG A 149 -16.56 -18.58 18.50
N VAL A 150 -16.41 -17.36 19.01
CA VAL A 150 -17.52 -16.61 19.63
C VAL A 150 -18.39 -15.83 18.62
N GLY A 151 -18.25 -16.13 17.31
CA GLY A 151 -19.00 -15.49 16.24
C GLY A 151 -18.56 -14.05 15.97
N SER A 152 -17.34 -13.66 16.36
CA SER A 152 -16.89 -12.27 16.22
C SER A 152 -16.90 -11.79 14.76
N ILE A 153 -16.71 -12.68 13.79
CA ILE A 153 -16.63 -12.35 12.36
C ILE A 153 -17.96 -11.74 11.89
N GLU A 154 -19.07 -12.39 12.19
CA GLU A 154 -20.42 -11.95 11.84
C GLU A 154 -20.76 -10.63 12.53
N HIS A 155 -20.40 -10.50 13.82
CA HIS A 155 -20.61 -9.28 14.60
C HIS A 155 -19.79 -8.11 14.06
N THR A 156 -18.51 -8.33 13.72
CA THR A 156 -17.66 -7.31 13.07
C THR A 156 -18.23 -6.90 11.72
N ALA A 157 -18.69 -7.86 10.92
CA ALA A 157 -19.33 -7.57 9.63
C ALA A 157 -20.62 -6.75 9.79
N ALA A 158 -21.43 -7.01 10.82
CA ALA A 158 -22.60 -6.20 11.13
C ALA A 158 -22.22 -4.77 11.56
N ALA A 159 -21.22 -4.63 12.43
CA ALA A 159 -20.73 -3.32 12.89
C ALA A 159 -20.17 -2.47 11.73
N LEU A 160 -19.41 -3.08 10.82
CA LEU A 160 -18.88 -2.40 9.61
C LEU A 160 -20.01 -1.86 8.72
N ARG A 161 -21.12 -2.60 8.58
CA ARG A 161 -22.29 -2.14 7.82
C ARG A 161 -23.05 -1.03 8.53
N ALA A 162 -23.28 -1.17 9.83
CA ALA A 162 -24.06 -0.22 10.61
C ALA A 162 -23.36 1.15 10.72
N HIS A 163 -22.03 1.15 10.83
CA HIS A 163 -21.23 2.35 11.09
C HIS A 163 -20.28 2.66 9.93
N LYS A 164 -20.80 2.65 8.70
CA LYS A 164 -20.03 2.90 7.47
C LYS A 164 -19.31 4.25 7.45
N GLU A 165 -19.87 5.25 8.12
CA GLU A 165 -19.36 6.63 8.15
C GLU A 165 -18.30 6.87 9.24
N VAL A 166 -18.05 5.88 10.11
CA VAL A 166 -17.16 6.02 11.28
C VAL A 166 -15.80 5.40 10.99
N GLY A 167 -14.79 6.23 10.74
CA GLY A 167 -13.45 5.77 10.32
C GLY A 167 -12.76 4.83 11.32
N ALA A 168 -12.93 5.04 12.62
CA ALA A 168 -12.31 4.17 13.64
C ALA A 168 -12.91 2.74 13.63
N VAL A 169 -14.24 2.64 13.47
CA VAL A 169 -14.93 1.34 13.34
C VAL A 169 -14.50 0.63 12.06
N GLN A 170 -14.40 1.36 10.94
CA GLN A 170 -13.90 0.80 9.67
C GLN A 170 -12.45 0.31 9.79
N HIS A 171 -11.57 1.10 10.41
CA HIS A 171 -10.16 0.74 10.61
C HIS A 171 -10.01 -0.54 11.43
N TYR A 172 -10.57 -0.59 12.65
CA TYR A 172 -10.42 -1.75 13.52
C TYR A 172 -11.17 -2.97 13.01
N GLY A 173 -12.32 -2.78 12.34
CA GLY A 173 -13.07 -3.87 11.74
C GLY A 173 -12.33 -4.53 10.58
N CYS A 174 -11.80 -3.76 9.63
CA CYS A 174 -10.98 -4.30 8.53
C CYS A 174 -9.72 -4.98 9.08
N GLN A 175 -9.06 -4.35 10.05
CA GLN A 175 -7.85 -4.90 10.67
C GLN A 175 -8.11 -6.23 11.38
N LEU A 176 -9.21 -6.35 12.13
CA LEU A 176 -9.58 -7.59 12.82
C LEU A 176 -9.84 -8.71 11.82
N LEU A 177 -10.66 -8.46 10.79
CA LEU A 177 -10.98 -9.46 9.78
C LEU A 177 -9.74 -9.92 9.03
N TRP A 178 -8.88 -9.00 8.60
CA TRP A 178 -7.61 -9.33 7.95
C TRP A 178 -6.71 -10.19 8.85
N ARG A 179 -6.53 -9.81 10.12
CA ARG A 179 -5.69 -10.58 11.06
C ARG A 179 -6.22 -11.99 11.35
N LEU A 180 -7.54 -12.19 11.32
CA LEU A 180 -8.12 -13.53 11.47
C LEU A 180 -7.83 -14.43 10.27
N MET A 181 -7.52 -13.84 9.11
CA MET A 181 -7.17 -14.52 7.86
C MET A 181 -5.65 -14.64 7.66
N ASP A 182 -4.83 -14.04 8.54
CA ASP A 182 -3.38 -14.07 8.43
C ASP A 182 -2.81 -15.39 8.96
N GLY A 183 -1.90 -16.00 8.20
CA GLY A 183 -1.33 -17.32 8.48
C GLY A 183 -1.74 -18.41 7.49
N ALA A 184 -1.34 -19.66 7.80
CA ALA A 184 -1.41 -20.80 6.88
C ALA A 184 -2.06 -22.07 7.45
N SER A 185 -2.67 -22.02 8.64
CA SER A 185 -3.30 -23.21 9.24
C SER A 185 -4.70 -23.48 8.66
N GLU A 186 -5.17 -24.72 8.80
CA GLU A 186 -6.54 -25.11 8.41
C GLU A 186 -7.60 -24.24 9.12
N ALA A 187 -7.39 -23.94 10.41
CA ALA A 187 -8.24 -23.01 11.14
C ALA A 187 -8.22 -21.58 10.56
N VAL A 188 -7.11 -21.09 10.00
CA VAL A 188 -7.07 -19.83 9.24
C VAL A 188 -7.91 -19.95 7.96
N HIS A 189 -7.83 -21.09 7.26
CA HIS A 189 -8.59 -21.32 6.04
C HIS A 189 -10.10 -21.29 6.28
N GLU A 190 -10.59 -21.99 7.31
CA GLU A 190 -12.03 -21.98 7.67
C GLU A 190 -12.53 -20.58 8.06
N ARG A 191 -11.73 -19.85 8.86
CA ARG A 191 -12.04 -18.45 9.19
C ARG A 191 -12.07 -17.58 7.94
N SER A 192 -11.13 -17.78 7.04
CA SER A 192 -11.04 -17.08 5.76
C SER A 192 -12.25 -17.30 4.87
N LEU A 193 -12.76 -18.54 4.79
CA LEU A 193 -14.00 -18.86 4.11
C LEU A 193 -15.22 -18.20 4.77
N THR A 194 -15.21 -18.10 6.11
CA THR A 194 -16.27 -17.41 6.86
C THR A 194 -16.25 -15.90 6.60
N VAL A 195 -15.08 -15.25 6.63
CA VAL A 195 -14.93 -13.83 6.28
C VAL A 195 -15.38 -13.56 4.83
N ALA A 196 -15.03 -14.44 3.89
CA ALA A 196 -15.50 -14.34 2.52
C ALA A 196 -17.04 -14.47 2.43
N ARG A 197 -17.64 -15.41 3.16
CA ARG A 197 -19.09 -15.66 3.19
C ARG A 197 -19.88 -14.46 3.71
N VAL A 198 -19.36 -13.76 4.72
CA VAL A 198 -20.01 -12.55 5.25
C VAL A 198 -19.79 -11.31 4.38
N GLY A 199 -19.16 -11.45 3.20
CA GLY A 199 -18.93 -10.36 2.26
C GLY A 199 -17.72 -9.50 2.62
N GLY A 200 -16.68 -10.05 3.24
CA GLY A 200 -15.50 -9.30 3.69
C GLY A 200 -14.84 -8.45 2.60
N GLY A 201 -14.83 -8.92 1.35
CA GLY A 201 -14.33 -8.13 0.22
C GLY A 201 -15.19 -6.89 -0.08
N GLU A 202 -16.51 -7.03 -0.06
CA GLU A 202 -17.44 -5.90 -0.26
C GLU A 202 -17.33 -4.88 0.87
N LEU A 203 -17.23 -5.36 2.12
CA LEU A 203 -17.03 -4.51 3.28
C LEU A 203 -15.74 -3.71 3.19
N ALA A 204 -14.64 -4.36 2.80
CA ALA A 204 -13.36 -3.69 2.61
C ALA A 204 -13.40 -2.65 1.48
N ALA A 205 -14.07 -2.97 0.37
CA ALA A 205 -14.27 -2.02 -0.73
C ALA A 205 -15.10 -0.80 -0.30
N VAL A 206 -16.18 -1.01 0.45
CA VAL A 206 -16.98 0.10 1.02
C VAL A 206 -16.13 0.95 1.97
N ALA A 207 -15.36 0.33 2.87
CA ALA A 207 -14.48 1.05 3.79
C ALA A 207 -13.45 1.92 3.06
N VAL A 208 -12.81 1.37 2.02
CA VAL A 208 -11.84 2.07 1.17
C VAL A 208 -12.47 3.25 0.44
N ARG A 209 -13.70 3.10 -0.08
CA ARG A 209 -14.37 4.20 -0.80
C ARG A 209 -14.88 5.31 0.11
N GLU A 210 -15.56 4.94 1.21
CA GLU A 210 -16.16 5.92 2.14
C GLU A 210 -15.09 6.70 2.92
N HIS A 211 -13.93 6.08 3.16
CA HIS A 211 -12.81 6.67 3.92
C HIS A 211 -11.55 6.84 3.09
N ALA A 212 -11.70 7.35 1.86
CA ALA A 212 -10.58 7.66 0.95
C ALA A 212 -9.48 8.51 1.61
N GLN A 213 -9.85 9.40 2.53
CA GLN A 213 -8.92 10.30 3.21
C GLN A 213 -8.23 9.70 4.44
N ASN A 214 -8.66 8.53 4.93
CA ASN A 214 -8.11 7.94 6.15
C ASN A 214 -7.05 6.88 5.83
N ALA A 215 -5.77 7.23 6.02
CA ALA A 215 -4.63 6.35 5.75
C ALA A 215 -4.72 4.98 6.44
N ALA A 216 -5.22 4.96 7.68
CA ALA A 216 -5.32 3.75 8.48
C ALA A 216 -6.44 2.82 7.95
N VAL A 217 -7.56 3.38 7.49
CA VAL A 217 -8.65 2.61 6.86
C VAL A 217 -8.21 2.10 5.49
N GLN A 218 -7.57 2.95 4.67
CA GLN A 218 -7.03 2.56 3.36
C GLN A 218 -6.09 1.36 3.49
N ALA A 219 -5.12 1.43 4.40
CA ALA A 219 -4.14 0.37 4.60
C ALA A 219 -4.76 -0.97 5.00
N GLU A 220 -5.59 -0.98 6.05
CA GLU A 220 -6.19 -2.24 6.54
C GLU A 220 -7.25 -2.78 5.59
N GLY A 221 -8.03 -1.90 4.94
CA GLY A 221 -8.99 -2.27 3.90
C GLY A 221 -8.31 -2.92 2.69
N CYS A 222 -7.21 -2.35 2.21
CA CYS A 222 -6.43 -2.91 1.11
C CYS A 222 -5.82 -4.28 1.46
N LEU A 223 -5.30 -4.46 2.68
CA LEU A 223 -4.78 -5.75 3.14
C LEU A 223 -5.87 -6.83 3.21
N LEU A 224 -7.06 -6.46 3.70
CA LEU A 224 -8.22 -7.35 3.70
C LEU A 224 -8.64 -7.72 2.27
N LEU A 225 -8.73 -6.74 1.35
CA LEU A 225 -9.02 -6.98 -0.06
C LEU A 225 -8.03 -7.96 -0.70
N MET A 226 -6.73 -7.77 -0.48
CA MET A 226 -5.71 -8.67 -1.02
C MET A 226 -5.85 -10.10 -0.47
N GLN A 227 -6.15 -10.25 0.82
CA GLN A 227 -6.30 -11.58 1.42
C GLN A 227 -7.57 -12.28 0.91
N ILE A 228 -8.67 -11.54 0.73
CA ILE A 228 -9.87 -12.05 0.07
C ILE A 228 -9.58 -12.44 -1.37
N MET A 229 -8.85 -11.59 -2.10
CA MET A 229 -8.50 -11.84 -3.50
C MET A 229 -7.63 -13.08 -3.68
N ARG A 230 -6.76 -13.40 -2.72
CA ARG A 230 -6.00 -14.67 -2.71
C ARG A 230 -6.92 -15.89 -2.62
N LEU A 231 -7.95 -15.83 -1.79
CA LEU A 231 -8.93 -16.90 -1.62
C LEU A 231 -9.84 -17.02 -2.84
N THR A 232 -10.23 -15.89 -3.41
CA THR A 232 -11.14 -15.81 -4.56
C THR A 232 -10.41 -15.64 -5.88
N ALA A 233 -9.15 -16.09 -5.99
CA ALA A 233 -8.32 -15.84 -7.16
C ALA A 233 -8.95 -16.36 -8.46
N GLY A 234 -9.76 -17.42 -8.41
CA GLY A 234 -10.50 -17.96 -9.54
C GLY A 234 -11.70 -17.13 -10.01
N ASN A 235 -12.13 -16.11 -9.27
CA ASN A 235 -13.25 -15.25 -9.63
C ASN A 235 -12.73 -13.98 -10.31
N GLU A 236 -12.80 -13.94 -11.64
CA GLU A 236 -12.30 -12.82 -12.46
C GLU A 236 -12.93 -11.48 -12.08
N ARG A 237 -14.24 -11.45 -11.77
CA ARG A 237 -14.96 -10.21 -11.44
C ARG A 237 -14.53 -9.68 -10.09
N ALA A 238 -14.38 -10.58 -9.12
CA ALA A 238 -13.89 -10.22 -7.79
C ALA A 238 -12.43 -9.74 -7.86
N ALA A 239 -11.58 -10.41 -8.63
CA ALA A 239 -10.19 -10.03 -8.81
C ALA A 239 -10.06 -8.66 -9.50
N GLN A 240 -10.82 -8.43 -10.58
CA GLN A 240 -10.83 -7.15 -11.28
C GLN A 240 -11.33 -6.03 -10.37
N ALA A 241 -12.47 -6.22 -9.68
CA ALA A 241 -13.03 -5.22 -8.78
C ALA A 241 -12.05 -4.90 -7.64
N ALA A 242 -11.46 -5.92 -7.01
CA ALA A 242 -10.54 -5.71 -5.91
C ALA A 242 -9.23 -5.04 -6.36
N LEU A 243 -8.68 -5.39 -7.53
CA LEU A 243 -7.55 -4.65 -8.11
C LEU A 243 -7.92 -3.19 -8.39
N GLN A 244 -9.16 -2.91 -8.83
CA GLN A 244 -9.61 -1.56 -9.11
C GLN A 244 -9.73 -0.72 -7.84
N GLU A 245 -10.24 -1.30 -6.75
CA GLU A 245 -10.27 -0.64 -5.44
C GLU A 245 -8.85 -0.38 -4.91
N LEU A 246 -7.92 -1.32 -5.11
CA LEU A 246 -6.51 -1.13 -4.74
C LEU A 246 -5.83 -0.02 -5.55
N VAL A 247 -6.12 0.08 -6.84
CA VAL A 247 -5.66 1.21 -7.67
C VAL A 247 -6.24 2.51 -7.12
N GLY A 248 -7.57 2.56 -6.90
CA GLY A 248 -8.23 3.74 -6.35
C GLY A 248 -7.63 4.21 -5.03
N ALA A 249 -7.30 3.30 -4.12
CA ALA A 249 -6.64 3.62 -2.86
C ALA A 249 -5.25 4.26 -3.04
N LEU A 250 -4.52 3.87 -4.09
CA LEU A 250 -3.18 4.38 -4.41
C LEU A 250 -3.20 5.66 -5.25
N THR A 251 -4.28 5.89 -6.02
CA THR A 251 -4.39 6.99 -6.98
C THR A 251 -5.46 8.02 -6.63
N SER A 252 -6.19 7.87 -5.51
CA SER A 252 -7.35 8.70 -5.16
C SER A 252 -7.02 10.19 -5.28
N GLU A 253 -7.54 10.81 -6.34
CA GLU A 253 -7.49 12.27 -6.54
C GLU A 253 -8.47 12.97 -5.59
N GLU A 254 -8.05 14.14 -5.12
CA GLU A 254 -8.42 14.65 -3.81
C GLU A 254 -9.59 15.62 -3.82
N GLY A 255 -10.12 15.88 -2.61
CA GLY A 255 -10.81 17.13 -2.31
C GLY A 255 -9.83 18.31 -2.15
N PRO A 256 -10.28 19.55 -2.37
CA PRO A 256 -9.42 20.74 -2.55
C PRO A 256 -8.59 21.19 -1.33
N ASN A 257 -8.73 20.58 -0.15
CA ASN A 257 -8.25 21.15 1.12
C ASN A 257 -7.08 20.40 1.81
N GLU A 258 -6.59 19.30 1.26
CA GLU A 258 -5.56 18.51 1.92
C GLU A 258 -4.13 18.93 1.47
N ARG A 259 -3.16 18.90 2.39
CA ARG A 259 -1.77 19.34 2.12
C ARG A 259 -0.99 18.29 1.34
N CYS A 260 -0.20 18.71 0.35
CA CYS A 260 0.59 17.82 -0.52
C CYS A 260 1.52 16.85 0.25
N SER A 261 2.07 17.27 1.41
CA SER A 261 2.90 16.42 2.27
C SER A 261 2.13 15.22 2.82
N ASP A 262 0.95 15.49 3.38
CA ASP A 262 0.16 14.50 4.13
C ASP A 262 -0.40 13.45 3.16
N LYS A 263 -0.74 13.89 1.95
CA LYS A 263 -1.16 13.06 0.81
C LYS A 263 -0.08 12.04 0.43
N ARG A 264 1.14 12.53 0.18
CA ARG A 264 2.28 11.68 -0.16
C ARG A 264 2.60 10.69 0.96
N SER A 265 2.63 11.16 2.20
CA SER A 265 2.88 10.28 3.36
C SER A 265 1.82 9.19 3.51
N ARG A 266 0.53 9.51 3.31
CA ARG A 266 -0.55 8.52 3.31
C ARG A 266 -0.38 7.49 2.20
N VAL A 267 -0.25 7.95 0.96
CA VAL A 267 -0.15 7.08 -0.21
C VAL A 267 1.08 6.18 -0.10
N GLU A 268 2.20 6.72 0.39
CA GLU A 268 3.42 5.95 0.61
C GLU A 268 3.26 4.88 1.69
N LEU A 269 2.57 5.19 2.80
CA LEU A 269 2.25 4.21 3.84
C LEU A 269 1.40 3.05 3.30
N VAL A 270 0.36 3.36 2.51
CA VAL A 270 -0.51 2.34 1.91
C VAL A 270 0.28 1.47 0.94
N ALA A 271 1.05 2.10 0.04
CA ALA A 271 1.88 1.38 -0.93
C ALA A 271 2.95 0.51 -0.27
N GLN A 272 3.58 0.99 0.80
CA GLN A 272 4.55 0.20 1.57
C GLN A 272 3.90 -1.06 2.16
N ARG A 273 2.74 -0.93 2.82
CA ARG A 273 2.04 -2.09 3.41
C ARG A 273 1.58 -3.09 2.36
N ILE A 274 1.13 -2.59 1.20
CA ILE A 274 0.76 -3.45 0.06
C ILE A 274 1.98 -4.24 -0.44
N GLU A 275 3.13 -3.59 -0.58
CA GLU A 275 4.37 -4.25 -1.00
C GLU A 275 4.90 -5.26 0.02
N GLU A 276 4.88 -4.92 1.31
CA GLU A 276 5.28 -5.83 2.40
C GLU A 276 4.41 -7.10 2.43
N ALA A 277 3.11 -6.94 2.15
CA ALA A 277 2.20 -8.06 2.01
C ALA A 277 2.39 -8.85 0.70
N GLY A 278 3.21 -8.38 -0.25
CA GLY A 278 3.47 -9.04 -1.52
C GLY A 278 2.47 -8.71 -2.63
N GLY A 279 1.94 -7.49 -2.66
CA GLY A 279 0.98 -6.99 -3.65
C GLY A 279 1.42 -7.22 -5.10
N ALA A 280 2.66 -6.87 -5.45
CA ALA A 280 3.20 -7.11 -6.79
C ALA A 280 3.19 -8.61 -7.18
N LYS A 281 3.49 -9.52 -6.25
CA LYS A 281 3.47 -10.98 -6.52
C LYS A 281 2.04 -11.47 -6.78
N LEU A 282 1.08 -10.99 -5.98
CA LEU A 282 -0.33 -11.34 -6.12
C LEU A 282 -0.90 -10.84 -7.45
N ALA A 283 -0.66 -9.58 -7.79
CA ALA A 283 -1.12 -8.98 -9.05
C ALA A 283 -0.58 -9.77 -10.26
N LYS A 284 0.73 -10.10 -10.25
CA LYS A 284 1.32 -10.96 -11.28
C LYS A 284 0.64 -12.33 -11.38
N ALA A 285 0.31 -12.96 -10.25
CA ALA A 285 -0.39 -14.26 -10.25
C ALA A 285 -1.80 -14.18 -10.85
N ILE A 286 -2.56 -13.15 -10.49
CA ILE A 286 -3.91 -12.93 -10.99
C ILE A 286 -3.90 -12.65 -12.49
N MET A 287 -2.97 -11.81 -12.94
CA MET A 287 -2.77 -11.54 -14.36
C MET A 287 -2.39 -12.81 -15.14
N ARG A 288 -1.63 -13.76 -14.56
CA ARG A 288 -1.39 -15.05 -15.22
C ARG A 288 -2.66 -15.88 -15.34
N LEU A 289 -3.42 -15.96 -14.26
CA LEU A 289 -4.63 -16.78 -14.20
C LEU A 289 -5.70 -16.28 -15.18
N HIS A 290 -5.79 -14.96 -15.34
CA HIS A 290 -6.77 -14.29 -16.19
C HIS A 290 -6.10 -13.61 -17.39
N ALA A 291 -5.18 -14.31 -18.06
CA ALA A 291 -4.41 -13.79 -19.19
C ALA A 291 -5.28 -13.33 -20.37
N GLU A 292 -6.43 -13.99 -20.57
CA GLU A 292 -7.39 -13.70 -21.65
C GLU A 292 -8.37 -12.57 -21.30
N ASN A 293 -8.42 -12.11 -20.05
CA ASN A 293 -9.34 -11.04 -19.65
C ASN A 293 -8.63 -9.68 -19.73
N ALA A 294 -9.02 -8.87 -20.73
CA ALA A 294 -8.44 -7.55 -20.97
C ALA A 294 -8.63 -6.58 -19.78
N GLY A 295 -9.73 -6.69 -19.03
CA GLY A 295 -10.00 -5.86 -17.86
C GLY A 295 -9.03 -6.16 -16.72
N VAL A 296 -8.81 -7.45 -16.42
CA VAL A 296 -7.84 -7.88 -15.40
C VAL A 296 -6.42 -7.48 -15.79
N GLN A 297 -6.03 -7.63 -17.07
CA GLN A 297 -4.70 -7.21 -17.53
C GLN A 297 -4.51 -5.70 -17.40
N LEU A 298 -5.51 -4.90 -17.80
CA LEU A 298 -5.49 -3.45 -17.69
C LEU A 298 -5.29 -3.01 -16.25
N VAL A 299 -6.19 -3.44 -15.35
CA VAL A 299 -6.14 -3.00 -13.95
C VAL A 299 -4.91 -3.56 -13.23
N GLY A 300 -4.48 -4.78 -13.57
CA GLY A 300 -3.25 -5.36 -13.05
C GLY A 300 -2.00 -4.55 -13.42
N CYS A 301 -1.85 -4.16 -14.69
CA CYS A 301 -0.75 -3.29 -15.12
C CYS A 301 -0.79 -1.91 -14.45
N THR A 302 -1.98 -1.31 -14.36
CA THR A 302 -2.16 -0.03 -13.66
C THR A 302 -1.79 -0.14 -12.18
N PHE A 303 -2.21 -1.21 -11.49
CA PHE A 303 -1.86 -1.44 -10.09
C PHE A 303 -0.35 -1.58 -9.88
N LEU A 304 0.33 -2.36 -10.73
CA LEU A 304 1.78 -2.50 -10.69
C LEU A 304 2.50 -1.16 -10.92
N LEU A 305 1.96 -0.31 -11.81
CA LEU A 305 2.49 1.03 -12.05
C LEU A 305 2.29 1.94 -10.83
N SER A 306 1.08 1.96 -10.26
CA SER A 306 0.73 2.77 -9.08
C SER A 306 1.65 2.44 -7.91
N ILE A 307 1.89 1.15 -7.63
CA ILE A 307 2.83 0.72 -6.58
C ILE A 307 4.19 1.42 -6.71
N ILE A 308 4.73 1.49 -7.94
CA ILE A 308 6.03 2.11 -8.19
C ILE A 308 5.94 3.63 -7.98
N GLN A 309 4.92 4.29 -8.54
CA GLN A 309 4.81 5.75 -8.56
C GLN A 309 4.48 6.37 -7.20
N CYS A 310 3.90 5.61 -6.28
CA CYS A 310 3.58 6.09 -4.92
C CYS A 310 4.82 6.44 -4.07
N ALA A 311 6.03 6.10 -4.53
CA ALA A 311 7.28 6.17 -3.76
C ALA A 311 8.14 7.40 -4.05
N GLU A 312 8.92 7.83 -3.05
CA GLU A 312 10.08 8.70 -3.25
C GLU A 312 11.12 8.03 -4.16
N GLU A 313 11.93 8.80 -4.88
CA GLU A 313 12.86 8.27 -5.91
C GLU A 313 13.77 7.14 -5.38
N LEU A 314 14.21 7.21 -4.12
CA LEU A 314 15.04 6.19 -3.50
C LEU A 314 14.28 4.85 -3.34
N SER A 315 13.02 4.89 -2.90
CA SER A 315 12.17 3.69 -2.71
C SER A 315 11.60 3.16 -4.03
N GLN A 316 11.47 4.00 -5.06
CA GLN A 316 11.05 3.58 -6.40
C GLN A 316 11.97 2.49 -6.98
N THR A 317 13.29 2.57 -6.73
CA THR A 317 14.23 1.55 -7.23
C THR A 317 13.91 0.14 -6.71
N LYS A 318 13.60 0.02 -5.43
CA LYS A 318 13.22 -1.26 -4.79
C LYS A 318 11.88 -1.76 -5.32
N ARG A 319 10.89 -0.88 -5.50
CA ARG A 319 9.57 -1.24 -6.04
C ARG A 319 9.63 -1.62 -7.51
N ARG A 320 10.39 -0.89 -8.34
CA ARG A 320 10.67 -1.27 -9.73
C ARG A 320 11.28 -2.67 -9.81
N ALA A 321 12.28 -2.96 -8.97
CA ALA A 321 12.90 -4.28 -8.90
C ALA A 321 11.89 -5.37 -8.46
N SER A 322 11.04 -5.08 -7.47
CA SER A 322 9.95 -5.98 -7.02
C SER A 322 9.01 -6.35 -8.18
N VAL A 323 8.56 -5.36 -8.95
CA VAL A 323 7.68 -5.55 -10.10
C VAL A 323 8.39 -6.30 -11.23
N ALA A 324 9.59 -5.86 -11.63
CA ALA A 324 10.37 -6.46 -12.72
C ALA A 324 10.89 -7.87 -12.42
N SER A 325 11.07 -8.23 -11.14
CA SER A 325 11.60 -9.53 -10.73
C SER A 325 10.72 -10.71 -11.16
N GLY A 326 11.36 -11.87 -11.31
CA GLY A 326 10.69 -13.08 -11.79
C GLY A 326 10.30 -12.94 -13.26
N ASP A 327 9.00 -12.97 -13.53
CA ASP A 327 8.40 -12.95 -14.86
C ASP A 327 7.62 -11.67 -15.17
N GLY A 328 7.76 -10.60 -14.37
CA GLY A 328 6.95 -9.38 -14.52
C GLY A 328 7.07 -8.72 -15.90
N LEU A 329 8.27 -8.71 -16.49
CA LEU A 329 8.49 -8.20 -17.85
C LEU A 329 7.84 -9.09 -18.90
N GLN A 330 7.98 -10.41 -18.77
CA GLN A 330 7.43 -11.43 -19.68
C GLN A 330 5.91 -11.40 -19.65
N LEU A 331 5.33 -11.25 -18.46
CA LEU A 331 3.89 -11.12 -18.24
C LEU A 331 3.33 -9.87 -18.91
N THR A 332 3.97 -8.71 -18.71
CA THR A 332 3.54 -7.45 -19.36
C THR A 332 3.63 -7.57 -20.88
N ALA A 333 4.72 -8.15 -21.39
CA ALA A 333 4.88 -8.41 -22.81
C ALA A 333 3.87 -9.44 -23.34
N ALA A 334 3.47 -10.43 -22.55
CA ALA A 334 2.42 -11.39 -22.91
C ALA A 334 1.04 -10.71 -22.97
N ALA A 335 0.71 -9.85 -22.00
CA ALA A 335 -0.52 -9.07 -22.00
C ALA A 335 -0.63 -8.20 -23.27
N MET A 336 0.46 -7.53 -23.67
CA MET A 336 0.51 -6.77 -24.93
C MET A 336 0.29 -7.66 -26.16
N ARG A 337 0.80 -8.91 -26.17
CA ARG A 337 0.62 -9.85 -27.29
C ARG A 337 -0.80 -10.40 -27.38
N THR A 338 -1.41 -10.74 -26.24
CA THR A 338 -2.77 -11.28 -26.19
C THR A 338 -3.79 -10.21 -26.54
N HIS A 339 -3.60 -8.99 -26.03
CA HIS A 339 -4.58 -7.89 -26.13
C HIS A 339 -4.15 -6.81 -27.14
N ARG A 340 -3.63 -7.22 -28.30
CA ARG A 340 -3.11 -6.30 -29.34
C ARG A 340 -4.10 -5.26 -29.81
N ALA A 341 -5.38 -5.62 -29.93
CA ALA A 341 -6.43 -4.71 -30.43
C ALA A 341 -6.99 -3.76 -29.34
N ARG A 342 -6.61 -3.94 -28.07
CA ARG A 342 -7.13 -3.17 -26.94
C ARG A 342 -6.19 -2.03 -26.58
N ALA A 343 -6.44 -0.84 -27.12
CA ALA A 343 -5.62 0.35 -26.87
C ALA A 343 -5.38 0.61 -25.37
N SER A 344 -6.43 0.53 -24.54
CA SER A 344 -6.31 0.72 -23.08
C SER A 344 -5.29 -0.21 -22.41
N VAL A 345 -5.23 -1.48 -22.82
CA VAL A 345 -4.28 -2.48 -22.26
C VAL A 345 -2.87 -2.15 -22.75
N GLN A 346 -2.72 -1.79 -24.03
CA GLN A 346 -1.44 -1.36 -24.58
C GLN A 346 -0.90 -0.14 -23.85
N THR A 347 -1.74 0.87 -23.59
CA THR A 347 -1.34 2.10 -22.88
C THR A 347 -0.89 1.80 -21.46
N ALA A 348 -1.66 1.00 -20.70
CA ALA A 348 -1.27 0.61 -19.35
C ALA A 348 0.04 -0.19 -19.32
N CYS A 349 0.22 -1.12 -20.26
CA CYS A 349 1.48 -1.86 -20.39
C CYS A 349 2.64 -0.92 -20.75
N CYS A 350 2.48 -0.03 -21.73
CA CYS A 350 3.51 0.92 -22.13
C CYS A 350 3.90 1.85 -20.98
N ASN A 351 2.95 2.38 -20.22
CA ASN A 351 3.23 3.22 -19.05
C ASN A 351 4.04 2.46 -17.99
N LEU A 352 3.66 1.21 -17.68
CA LEU A 352 4.42 0.36 -16.78
C LEU A 352 5.85 0.12 -17.30
N LEU A 353 6.01 -0.15 -18.60
CA LEU A 353 7.31 -0.40 -19.21
C LEU A 353 8.20 0.85 -19.25
N VAL A 354 7.62 2.05 -19.43
CA VAL A 354 8.34 3.35 -19.31
C VAL A 354 8.93 3.49 -17.90
N GLU A 355 8.11 3.20 -16.89
CA GLU A 355 8.51 3.28 -15.49
C GLU A 355 9.64 2.29 -15.17
N LEU A 356 9.54 1.06 -15.66
CA LEU A 356 10.59 0.03 -15.50
C LEU A 356 11.86 0.38 -16.31
N ALA A 357 11.73 1.01 -17.49
CA ALA A 357 12.86 1.45 -18.30
C ALA A 357 13.62 2.65 -17.73
N SER A 358 12.99 3.39 -16.82
CA SER A 358 13.58 4.56 -16.15
C SER A 358 14.56 4.18 -15.03
N GLY A 359 14.69 2.88 -14.73
CA GLY A 359 15.69 2.32 -13.83
C GLY A 359 17.10 2.29 -14.45
N SER A 360 17.81 1.19 -14.20
CA SER A 360 19.19 0.99 -14.62
C SER A 360 19.30 0.58 -16.10
N GLU A 361 20.51 0.68 -16.69
CA GLU A 361 20.77 0.11 -18.02
C GLU A 361 20.51 -1.40 -18.10
N GLN A 362 20.64 -2.10 -16.97
CA GLN A 362 20.32 -3.51 -16.86
C GLN A 362 18.81 -3.77 -17.02
N ASP A 363 17.96 -2.88 -16.52
CA ASP A 363 16.50 -2.97 -16.69
C ASP A 363 16.12 -2.78 -18.15
N LYS A 364 16.69 -1.77 -18.81
CA LYS A 364 16.52 -1.53 -20.24
C LYS A 364 17.03 -2.70 -21.10
N ALA A 365 18.14 -3.33 -20.72
CA ALA A 365 18.65 -4.53 -21.40
C ALA A 365 17.72 -5.74 -21.21
N SER A 366 17.11 -5.87 -20.04
CA SER A 366 16.12 -6.91 -19.75
C SER A 366 14.85 -6.74 -20.58
N LEU A 367 14.35 -5.51 -20.69
CA LEU A 367 13.23 -5.16 -21.57
C LEU A 367 13.51 -5.51 -23.03
N ALA A 368 14.69 -5.17 -23.54
CA ALA A 368 15.09 -5.52 -24.90
C ALA A 368 15.14 -7.05 -25.12
N ARG A 369 15.63 -7.83 -24.15
CA ARG A 369 15.68 -9.30 -24.24
C ARG A 369 14.31 -9.97 -24.34
N VAL A 370 13.27 -9.35 -23.78
CA VAL A 370 11.88 -9.87 -23.85
C VAL A 370 11.17 -9.50 -25.16
N GLY A 371 11.85 -8.76 -26.06
CA GLY A 371 11.31 -8.32 -27.34
C GLY A 371 10.36 -7.13 -27.22
N CYS A 372 10.57 -6.28 -26.20
CA CYS A 372 9.72 -5.11 -25.94
C CYS A 372 9.75 -4.10 -27.10
N ILE A 373 10.91 -3.93 -27.75
CA ILE A 373 11.06 -2.97 -28.85
C ILE A 373 10.15 -3.35 -30.02
N GLU A 374 10.17 -4.62 -30.44
CA GLU A 374 9.34 -5.13 -31.52
C GLU A 374 7.84 -5.04 -31.17
N LEU A 375 7.48 -5.32 -29.92
CA LEU A 375 6.08 -5.20 -29.47
C LEU A 375 5.56 -3.77 -29.53
N VAL A 376 6.34 -2.81 -29.07
CA VAL A 376 5.95 -1.39 -29.08
C VAL A 376 5.83 -0.89 -30.53
N MET A 377 6.69 -1.34 -31.43
CA MET A 377 6.60 -1.02 -32.86
C MET A 377 5.31 -1.55 -33.51
N VAL A 378 4.91 -2.78 -33.18
CA VAL A 378 3.61 -3.33 -33.60
C VAL A 378 2.44 -2.57 -32.97
N THR A 379 2.61 -2.06 -31.75
CA THR A 379 1.57 -1.30 -31.04
C THR A 379 1.35 0.07 -31.68
N VAL A 380 2.43 0.80 -31.98
CA VAL A 380 2.40 2.11 -32.65
C VAL A 380 1.77 2.03 -34.03
N THR A 381 2.02 0.95 -34.77
CA THR A 381 1.40 0.72 -36.09
C THR A 381 -0.09 0.41 -35.99
N ALA A 382 -0.49 -0.41 -35.02
CA ALA A 382 -1.89 -0.80 -34.85
C ALA A 382 -2.78 0.32 -34.29
N HIS A 383 -2.22 1.23 -33.49
CA HIS A 383 -2.97 2.28 -32.78
C HIS A 383 -2.46 3.69 -33.11
N ALA A 384 -2.20 3.96 -34.39
CA ALA A 384 -1.66 5.25 -34.83
C ALA A 384 -2.58 6.46 -34.57
N GLU A 385 -3.85 6.23 -34.26
CA GLU A 385 -4.83 7.27 -33.94
C GLU A 385 -4.89 7.60 -32.44
N ASP A 386 -4.34 6.73 -31.57
CA ASP A 386 -4.34 6.92 -30.12
C ASP A 386 -3.10 7.74 -29.68
N ALA A 387 -3.30 9.04 -29.43
CA ALA A 387 -2.22 9.97 -29.13
C ALA A 387 -1.51 9.65 -27.79
N ASP A 388 -2.25 9.19 -26.78
CA ASP A 388 -1.69 8.87 -25.47
C ASP A 388 -0.80 7.63 -25.54
N LEU A 389 -1.30 6.58 -26.22
CA LEU A 389 -0.53 5.38 -26.47
C LEU A 389 0.74 5.69 -27.27
N LEU A 390 0.63 6.54 -28.30
CA LEU A 390 1.78 6.97 -29.09
C LEU A 390 2.80 7.76 -28.25
N SER A 391 2.34 8.65 -27.37
CA SER A 391 3.18 9.40 -26.45
C SER A 391 3.98 8.47 -25.53
N SER A 392 3.31 7.50 -24.90
CA SER A 392 3.95 6.52 -24.02
C SER A 392 4.89 5.58 -24.77
N SER A 393 4.48 5.13 -25.95
CA SER A 393 5.31 4.28 -26.82
C SER A 393 6.59 4.98 -27.27
N CYS A 394 6.49 6.23 -27.74
CA CYS A 394 7.65 7.04 -28.11
C CYS A 394 8.56 7.30 -26.91
N SER A 395 7.98 7.55 -25.73
CA SER A 395 8.74 7.74 -24.49
C SER A 395 9.55 6.49 -24.11
N LEU A 396 8.95 5.31 -24.22
CA LEU A 396 9.63 4.04 -23.98
C LEU A 396 10.78 3.81 -24.95
N LEU A 397 10.53 3.98 -26.25
CA LEU A 397 11.58 3.82 -27.28
C LEU A 397 12.71 4.85 -27.09
N ARG A 398 12.39 6.09 -26.69
CA ARG A 398 13.39 7.11 -26.36
C ARG A 398 14.27 6.67 -25.19
N LEU A 399 13.68 6.14 -24.11
CA LEU A 399 14.42 5.64 -22.95
C LEU A 399 15.33 4.46 -23.31
N LEU A 400 14.83 3.52 -24.12
CA LEU A 400 15.60 2.36 -24.56
C LEU A 400 16.74 2.74 -25.53
N THR A 401 16.56 3.75 -26.38
CA THR A 401 17.61 4.20 -27.32
C THR A 401 18.65 5.11 -26.68
N SER A 402 18.32 5.75 -25.56
CA SER A 402 19.23 6.67 -24.86
C SER A 402 20.57 6.01 -24.54
N GLY A 403 21.65 6.50 -25.16
CA GLY A 403 23.02 6.06 -24.91
C GLY A 403 23.36 4.64 -25.40
N ASN A 404 22.54 4.01 -26.24
CA ASN A 404 22.76 2.62 -26.67
C ASN A 404 22.61 2.41 -28.19
N ASP A 405 23.74 2.45 -28.90
CA ASP A 405 23.79 2.38 -30.37
C ASP A 405 23.18 1.09 -30.96
N ARG A 406 23.25 -0.04 -30.23
CA ARG A 406 22.66 -1.31 -30.66
C ARG A 406 21.13 -1.23 -30.65
N ARG A 407 20.53 -0.75 -29.55
CA ARG A 407 19.08 -0.57 -29.45
C ARG A 407 18.59 0.51 -30.41
N THR A 408 19.32 1.62 -30.55
CA THR A 408 19.05 2.67 -31.55
C THR A 408 19.01 2.10 -32.96
N THR A 409 19.93 1.19 -33.30
CA THR A 409 19.95 0.54 -34.62
C THR A 409 18.81 -0.43 -34.82
N LEU A 410 18.42 -1.18 -33.79
CA LEU A 410 17.26 -2.06 -33.84
C LEU A 410 15.97 -1.27 -34.09
N VAL A 411 15.75 -0.20 -33.33
CA VAL A 411 14.58 0.68 -33.46
C VAL A 411 14.52 1.33 -34.85
N ALA A 412 15.64 1.85 -35.35
CA ALA A 412 15.68 2.46 -36.67
C ALA A 412 15.38 1.45 -37.81
N ARG A 413 15.96 0.25 -37.75
CA ARG A 413 15.72 -0.80 -38.76
C ARG A 413 14.28 -1.30 -38.77
N GLY A 414 13.55 -1.15 -37.67
CA GLY A 414 12.12 -1.47 -37.58
C GLY A 414 11.19 -0.47 -38.28
N GLY A 415 11.70 0.56 -38.95
CA GLY A 415 10.87 1.57 -39.62
C GLY A 415 10.33 2.66 -38.69
N CYS A 416 10.91 2.83 -37.49
CA CYS A 416 10.43 3.76 -36.47
C CYS A 416 10.42 5.22 -36.93
N ILE A 417 11.36 5.60 -37.80
CA ILE A 417 11.44 6.98 -38.32
C ILE A 417 10.14 7.36 -39.05
N ASP A 418 9.63 6.51 -39.94
CA ASP A 418 8.38 6.77 -40.67
C ASP A 418 7.17 6.86 -39.76
N LEU A 419 7.09 5.95 -38.79
CA LEU A 419 5.99 5.90 -37.83
C LEU A 419 5.94 7.15 -36.97
N VAL A 420 7.07 7.56 -36.42
CA VAL A 420 7.15 8.74 -35.54
C VAL A 420 6.90 10.02 -36.34
N ILE A 421 7.43 10.14 -37.56
CA ILE A 421 7.13 11.28 -38.44
C ILE A 421 5.63 11.37 -38.75
N SER A 422 4.98 10.23 -39.02
CA SER A 422 3.54 10.18 -39.28
C SER A 422 2.73 10.54 -38.03
N ALA A 423 3.10 10.02 -36.86
CA ALA A 423 2.47 10.34 -35.58
C ALA A 423 2.60 11.82 -35.23
N LEU A 424 3.78 12.42 -35.42
CA LEU A 424 4.01 13.85 -35.16
C LEU A 424 3.16 14.75 -36.07
N ARG A 425 2.88 14.32 -37.31
CA ARG A 425 1.97 15.06 -38.21
C ARG A 425 0.51 14.90 -37.81
N ALA A 426 0.07 13.66 -37.57
CA ALA A 426 -1.31 13.36 -37.22
C ALA A 426 -1.72 14.03 -35.90
N HIS A 427 -0.79 14.08 -34.94
CA HIS A 427 -1.02 14.57 -33.58
C HIS A 427 -0.23 15.86 -33.30
N ALA A 428 -0.27 16.81 -34.23
CA ALA A 428 0.41 18.11 -34.11
C ALA A 428 -0.03 18.93 -32.88
N LYS A 429 -1.24 18.66 -32.37
CA LYS A 429 -1.83 19.32 -31.19
C LYS A 429 -1.69 18.52 -29.89
N HIS A 430 -0.98 17.39 -29.90
CA HIS A 430 -0.71 16.61 -28.70
C HIS A 430 0.71 16.81 -28.18
N ALA A 431 0.86 17.54 -27.06
CA ALA A 431 2.16 17.93 -26.53
C ALA A 431 3.06 16.72 -26.21
N GLY A 432 2.50 15.66 -25.62
CA GLY A 432 3.24 14.44 -25.29
C GLY A 432 3.83 13.75 -26.52
N VAL A 433 3.08 13.68 -27.62
CA VAL A 433 3.55 13.07 -28.87
C VAL A 433 4.64 13.92 -29.50
N GLN A 434 4.45 15.25 -29.52
CA GLN A 434 5.48 16.17 -30.03
C GLN A 434 6.79 16.05 -29.26
N SER A 435 6.74 16.08 -27.93
CA SER A 435 7.91 16.00 -27.07
C SER A 435 8.61 14.64 -27.19
N ALA A 436 7.88 13.54 -26.97
CA ALA A 436 8.45 12.20 -26.98
C ALA A 436 8.95 11.79 -28.38
N GLY A 437 8.19 12.13 -29.42
CA GLY A 437 8.56 11.84 -30.81
C GLY A 437 9.79 12.62 -31.27
N CYS A 438 9.86 13.93 -31.00
CA CYS A 438 11.05 14.72 -31.37
C CYS A 438 12.31 14.23 -30.66
N ALA A 439 12.21 13.90 -29.36
CA ALA A 439 13.35 13.41 -28.60
C ALA A 439 13.79 11.99 -29.05
N LEU A 440 12.85 11.13 -29.46
CA LEU A 440 13.18 9.84 -30.06
C LEU A 440 13.91 10.01 -31.39
N LEU A 441 13.41 10.88 -32.30
CA LEU A 441 14.10 11.17 -33.56
C LEU A 441 15.50 11.73 -33.34
N MET A 442 15.68 12.59 -32.33
CA MET A 442 16.99 13.10 -31.94
C MET A 442 17.94 11.95 -31.55
N ASN A 443 17.50 11.04 -30.67
CA ASN A 443 18.28 9.86 -30.29
C ASN A 443 18.66 8.98 -31.50
N LEU A 444 17.77 8.85 -32.49
CA LEU A 444 18.03 8.07 -33.70
C LEU A 444 19.03 8.74 -34.64
N ALA A 445 19.04 10.09 -34.69
CA ALA A 445 19.90 10.89 -35.56
C ALA A 445 21.32 11.08 -35.01
N VAL A 446 21.48 11.16 -33.68
CA VAL A 446 22.78 11.36 -33.03
C VAL A 446 23.77 10.27 -33.48
N LYS A 447 24.98 10.70 -33.84
CA LYS A 447 26.11 9.88 -34.34
C LYS A 447 25.79 9.10 -35.63
N ASN A 448 24.73 9.44 -36.36
CA ASN A 448 24.37 8.75 -37.60
C ASN A 448 23.88 9.71 -38.69
N LYS A 449 24.80 10.12 -39.56
CA LYS A 449 24.50 11.03 -40.68
C LYS A 449 23.42 10.48 -41.62
N GLY A 450 23.43 9.18 -41.93
CA GLY A 450 22.42 8.59 -42.82
C GLY A 450 20.99 8.73 -42.27
N ARG A 451 20.80 8.48 -40.97
CA ARG A 451 19.49 8.68 -40.31
C ARG A 451 19.13 10.15 -40.19
N CYS A 452 20.11 11.01 -39.93
CA CYS A 452 19.92 12.46 -39.92
C CYS A 452 19.41 12.97 -41.27
N ASP A 453 20.02 12.53 -42.38
CA ASP A 453 19.62 12.86 -43.73
C ASP A 453 18.22 12.32 -44.03
N GLU A 454 17.93 11.07 -43.64
CA GLU A 454 16.62 10.44 -43.79
C GLU A 454 15.50 11.21 -43.05
N ILE A 455 15.73 11.57 -41.78
CA ILE A 455 14.78 12.35 -40.97
C ILE A 455 14.55 13.73 -41.61
N THR A 456 15.61 14.35 -42.11
CA THR A 456 15.52 15.66 -42.79
C THR A 456 14.71 15.57 -44.07
N GLN A 457 14.97 14.56 -44.92
CA GLN A 457 14.22 14.31 -46.15
C GLN A 457 12.73 14.04 -45.88
N LYS A 458 12.43 13.33 -44.79
CA LYS A 458 11.06 13.05 -44.34
C LYS A 458 10.38 14.23 -43.65
N GLY A 459 11.01 15.40 -43.62
CA GLY A 459 10.41 16.64 -43.12
C GLY A 459 10.49 16.85 -41.61
N GLY A 460 11.39 16.13 -40.92
CA GLY A 460 11.55 16.22 -39.46
C GLY A 460 11.91 17.63 -38.98
N MET A 461 12.67 18.39 -39.78
CA MET A 461 13.03 19.77 -39.46
C MET A 461 11.80 20.71 -39.43
N GLN A 462 10.90 20.56 -40.41
CA GLN A 462 9.67 21.36 -40.50
C GLN A 462 8.71 21.01 -39.36
N ILE A 463 8.58 19.72 -39.03
CA ILE A 463 7.77 19.25 -37.91
C ILE A 463 8.27 19.85 -36.60
N ALA A 464 9.58 19.74 -36.32
CA ALA A 464 10.18 20.28 -35.11
C ALA A 464 10.03 21.81 -35.02
N ALA A 465 10.26 22.53 -36.12
CA ALA A 465 10.07 23.97 -36.17
C ALA A 465 8.61 24.39 -35.94
N MET A 466 7.65 23.62 -36.43
CA MET A 466 6.23 23.87 -36.21
C MET A 466 5.82 23.57 -34.77
N ALA A 467 6.36 22.52 -34.15
CA ALA A 467 6.16 22.22 -32.73
C ALA A 467 6.69 23.37 -31.85
N ILE A 468 7.89 23.89 -32.13
CA ILE A 468 8.47 25.06 -31.46
C ILE A 468 7.53 26.28 -31.55
N ARG A 469 6.93 26.52 -32.71
CA ARG A 469 6.02 27.66 -32.90
C ARG A 469 4.66 27.46 -32.26
N SER A 470 4.16 26.23 -32.19
CA SER A 470 2.82 25.92 -31.70
C SER A 470 2.77 25.81 -30.16
N TYR A 471 3.91 25.51 -29.53
CA TYR A 471 4.02 25.22 -28.10
C TYR A 471 4.92 26.21 -27.36
N THR A 472 4.78 27.51 -27.60
CA THR A 472 5.71 28.56 -27.14
C THR A 472 5.90 28.67 -25.61
N GLY A 473 5.12 27.96 -24.80
CA GLY A 473 5.29 27.87 -23.34
C GLY A 473 5.48 26.45 -22.79
N ASN A 474 5.52 25.41 -23.64
CA ASN A 474 5.71 24.03 -23.17
C ASN A 474 7.20 23.66 -23.22
N GLY A 475 7.87 23.78 -22.07
CA GLY A 475 9.31 23.50 -21.93
C GLY A 475 9.76 22.15 -22.53
N PRO A 476 9.09 21.02 -22.21
CA PRO A 476 9.45 19.72 -22.78
C PRO A 476 9.41 19.67 -24.31
N VAL A 477 8.35 20.19 -24.94
CA VAL A 477 8.25 20.22 -26.41
C VAL A 477 9.31 21.13 -27.02
N GLN A 478 9.54 22.32 -26.43
CA GLN A 478 10.56 23.26 -26.91
C GLN A 478 11.96 22.65 -26.88
N GLU A 479 12.32 22.02 -25.76
CA GLU A 479 13.63 21.38 -25.60
C GLU A 479 13.80 20.22 -26.58
N ALA A 480 12.84 19.29 -26.64
CA ALA A 480 12.92 18.12 -27.51
C ALA A 480 13.00 18.50 -29.00
N ALA A 481 12.15 19.42 -29.45
CA ALA A 481 12.12 19.88 -30.83
C ALA A 481 13.36 20.72 -31.18
N GLY A 482 13.81 21.60 -30.28
CA GLY A 482 15.02 22.39 -30.47
C GLY A 482 16.27 21.52 -30.59
N MET A 483 16.40 20.51 -29.73
CA MET A 483 17.49 19.55 -29.79
C MET A 483 17.48 18.71 -31.06
N LEU A 484 16.30 18.33 -31.55
CA LEU A 484 16.16 17.68 -32.85
C LEU A 484 16.67 18.58 -33.98
N VAL A 485 16.24 19.85 -34.03
CA VAL A 485 16.70 20.81 -35.06
C VAL A 485 18.22 20.95 -35.04
N ALA A 486 18.82 21.16 -33.87
CA ALA A 486 20.26 21.31 -33.72
C ALA A 486 21.01 20.05 -34.19
N THR A 487 20.52 18.86 -33.83
CA THR A 487 21.10 17.57 -34.25
C THR A 487 21.03 17.38 -35.76
N LEU A 488 19.92 17.77 -36.39
CA LEU A 488 19.76 17.65 -37.84
C LEU A 488 20.66 18.63 -38.60
N GLN A 489 20.80 19.86 -38.10
CA GLN A 489 21.70 20.86 -38.67
C GLN A 489 23.18 20.48 -38.57
N SER A 490 23.56 19.77 -37.51
CA SER A 490 24.93 19.30 -37.31
C SER A 490 25.28 18.01 -38.08
N GLY A 491 24.34 17.47 -38.87
CA GLY A 491 24.52 16.20 -39.58
C GLY A 491 24.64 15.00 -38.63
N GLY A 492 24.06 15.08 -37.44
CA GLY A 492 24.15 14.06 -36.40
C GLY A 492 25.47 14.08 -35.61
N THR A 493 26.35 15.08 -35.81
CA THR A 493 27.52 15.24 -34.95
C THR A 493 27.07 15.70 -33.56
N PRO A 494 27.59 15.12 -32.46
CA PRO A 494 27.29 15.61 -31.13
C PRO A 494 27.70 17.08 -31.06
N THR A 495 26.74 17.98 -30.89
CA THR A 495 27.03 19.40 -30.71
C THR A 495 27.75 19.53 -29.37
N GLY A 496 29.08 19.53 -29.38
CA GLY A 496 29.86 19.99 -28.25
C GLY A 496 29.54 21.46 -28.03
N GLY A 497 28.83 21.80 -26.96
CA GLY A 497 28.68 23.20 -26.56
C GLY A 497 27.26 23.75 -26.44
N TRP A 498 26.42 23.15 -25.58
CA TRP A 498 25.52 23.96 -24.75
C TRP A 498 26.09 24.17 -23.34
N ALA A 499 27.15 23.44 -22.97
CA ALA A 499 27.93 23.70 -21.75
C ALA A 499 28.83 24.96 -21.86
N GLN A 500 28.98 25.55 -23.05
CA GLN A 500 29.76 26.76 -23.31
C GLN A 500 28.94 27.90 -23.94
N ALA A 501 27.64 27.73 -24.18
CA ALA A 501 26.77 28.83 -24.59
C ALA A 501 26.54 29.72 -23.36
N GLN A 502 27.26 30.84 -23.28
CA GLN A 502 27.20 31.81 -22.18
C GLN A 502 25.84 32.53 -22.06
N GLU A 503 24.89 32.30 -22.96
CA GLU A 503 23.54 32.83 -22.86
C GLU A 503 22.50 31.73 -23.08
N LYS A 504 21.72 31.46 -22.02
CA LYS A 504 20.50 30.66 -22.13
C LYS A 504 19.50 31.42 -23.01
N PRO A 505 18.89 30.79 -24.03
CA PRO A 505 17.79 31.40 -24.77
C PRO A 505 16.69 31.87 -23.81
N ALA A 506 16.08 33.02 -24.06
CA ALA A 506 15.12 33.66 -23.14
C ALA A 506 13.94 32.74 -22.70
N TRP A 507 13.61 31.71 -23.50
CA TRP A 507 12.57 30.72 -23.19
C TRP A 507 13.01 29.62 -22.20
N MET A 508 14.31 29.43 -21.96
CA MET A 508 14.90 28.52 -20.95
C MET A 508 15.06 29.17 -19.55
N SER A 509 14.72 30.45 -19.42
CA SER A 509 14.82 31.22 -18.16
C SER A 509 13.54 31.17 -17.32
N GLY A 510 12.62 30.24 -17.62
CA GLY A 510 11.49 29.92 -16.75
C GLY A 510 11.95 29.23 -15.46
N PRO A 511 11.16 29.30 -14.38
CA PRO A 511 11.54 28.75 -13.09
C PRO A 511 11.90 27.27 -13.21
N ARG A 512 13.10 26.92 -12.73
CA ARG A 512 13.56 25.53 -12.57
C ARG A 512 12.66 24.85 -11.53
N GLU A 513 11.56 24.26 -11.98
CA GLU A 513 10.93 23.18 -11.21
C GLU A 513 11.47 21.86 -11.75
N VAL A 514 12.40 21.28 -10.96
CA VAL A 514 12.64 19.84 -10.99
C VAL A 514 11.33 19.19 -10.56
N ARG A 515 10.60 18.58 -11.48
CA ARG A 515 9.58 17.58 -11.17
C ARG A 515 9.76 16.40 -12.09
N THR A 516 10.35 15.35 -11.53
CA THR A 516 10.30 14.01 -12.07
C THR A 516 8.85 13.52 -12.04
N SER A 517 8.42 12.96 -13.18
CA SER A 517 7.33 12.00 -13.36
C SER A 517 6.04 12.22 -12.54
N THR A 518 5.08 12.94 -13.11
CA THR A 518 3.66 12.60 -12.98
C THR A 518 2.93 12.87 -14.30
N PHE A 519 1.91 12.03 -14.54
CA PHE A 519 1.01 11.98 -15.67
C PHE A 519 0.68 13.34 -16.33
N TYR A 520 0.71 13.36 -17.66
CA TYR A 520 0.22 14.48 -18.45
C TYR A 520 -1.30 14.35 -18.60
N ASP A 521 -2.09 14.95 -17.72
CA ASP A 521 -3.44 15.38 -18.07
C ASP A 521 -3.41 16.90 -18.30
N THR A 522 -3.60 17.30 -19.55
CA THR A 522 -3.88 18.70 -19.91
C THR A 522 -5.38 18.88 -20.01
N ARG A 523 -5.94 19.86 -19.28
CA ARG A 523 -7.28 20.38 -19.60
C ARG A 523 -7.26 21.05 -20.98
N ASP A 524 -8.42 21.14 -21.61
CA ASP A 524 -8.63 21.80 -22.92
C ASP A 524 -8.16 23.28 -22.97
N ASP A 525 -7.82 23.89 -21.84
CA ASP A 525 -7.32 25.26 -21.71
C ASP A 525 -5.78 25.35 -21.57
N GLY A 526 -5.05 24.24 -21.67
CA GLY A 526 -3.59 24.22 -21.59
C GLY A 526 -3.01 24.51 -20.20
N ARG A 527 -3.84 24.46 -19.13
CA ARG A 527 -3.35 24.51 -17.76
C ARG A 527 -3.11 23.09 -17.23
N LEU A 528 -1.95 22.91 -16.59
CA LEU A 528 -1.58 21.69 -15.88
C LEU A 528 -2.57 21.44 -14.73
N LEU A 529 -3.09 20.22 -14.62
CA LEU A 529 -3.64 19.74 -13.35
C LEU A 529 -2.45 19.59 -12.38
N LEU A 530 -2.46 20.41 -11.33
CA LEU A 530 -1.44 20.42 -10.27
C LEU A 530 -1.69 19.31 -9.25
#